data_AF-A0A2H9PAX6-F1
#
_entry.id   AF-A0A2H9PAX6-F1
#
_cell.length_a   1.000
_cell.length_b   1.000
_cell.length_c   1.000
_cell.angle_alpha   90.00
_cell.angle_beta   90.00
_cell.angle_gamma   90.00
#
_symmetry.space_group_name_H-M   'P 1'
#
loop_
_entity.id
_entity.type
_entity.pdbx_description
1 polymer ?
#
loop_
_entity_poly.entity_id
_entity_poly.type
_entity_poly.pdbx_seq_one_letter_code
_entity_poly.pdbx_strand_id
1 'polypeptide(L)'
;RAIKVRVEMAEAIDPNWFVAFGSNKTVASTFGGNLVVDSYNDTFSGLSGGDIGSNAGITIGGNAKVNGDAYVGPGNTITGNVVAPNTVTVMNTYVSLPPIPTSETSKATQPLTNSSGPTILNTGTYYFTYVDLTSVNISVLGTVTIYVAGDFKMSGSITFNADAFSTGDATKCSIFIAGSSVSLTGTGGGGAKIMASLYAPDATAKISGNAELYGNIVANKIEAKGSAEIHFDEDLRNTSKPVWWQSTATLVHVITSWQRF
;
A
#
# COMPACT_ATOMS: atom_id res chain seq x y z
N ARG A 1 21.93 4.15 45.63
CA ARG A 1 20.80 5.05 45.24
C ARG A 1 20.33 4.61 43.87
N ALA A 2 19.03 4.38 43.69
CA ALA A 2 18.46 3.88 42.43
C ALA A 2 17.77 5.02 41.66
N ILE A 3 17.98 5.06 40.35
CA ILE A 3 17.27 5.96 39.43
C ILE A 3 16.15 5.13 38.80
N LYS A 4 14.90 5.63 38.84
CA LYS A 4 13.79 5.07 38.05
C LYS A 4 13.62 5.92 36.80
N VAL A 5 13.74 5.29 35.64
CA VAL A 5 13.47 5.89 34.32
C VAL A 5 12.19 5.25 33.80
N ARG A 6 11.21 6.07 33.39
CA ARG A 6 10.09 5.60 32.58
C ARG A 6 10.47 5.84 31.12
N VAL A 7 10.51 4.76 30.35
CA VAL A 7 10.67 4.80 28.90
C VAL A 7 9.30 4.51 28.32
N GLU A 8 8.72 5.49 27.63
CA GLU A 8 7.51 5.28 26.83
C GLU A 8 7.95 5.04 25.40
N MET A 9 7.64 3.86 24.86
CA MET A 9 7.88 3.55 23.46
C MET A 9 6.66 4.05 22.69
N ALA A 10 6.83 5.13 21.93
CA ALA A 10 5.88 5.42 20.87
C ALA A 10 6.02 4.31 19.84
N GLU A 11 4.98 3.49 19.68
CA GLU A 11 4.95 2.46 18.66
C GLU A 11 5.08 3.13 17.30
N ALA A 12 6.14 2.79 16.56
CA ALA A 12 6.32 3.31 15.22
C ALA A 12 5.23 2.71 14.34
N ILE A 13 4.36 3.56 13.81
CA ILE A 13 3.30 3.16 12.89
C ILE A 13 3.96 2.58 11.62
N ASP A 14 3.74 1.30 11.34
CA ASP A 14 4.17 0.67 10.09
C ASP A 14 3.18 1.03 8.98
N PRO A 15 3.61 1.69 7.88
CA PRO A 15 2.73 2.03 6.77
C PRO A 15 2.09 0.80 6.10
N ASN A 16 2.61 -0.41 6.33
CA ASN A 16 2.03 -1.63 5.79
C ASN A 16 0.83 -2.16 6.58
N TRP A 17 0.51 -1.57 7.73
CA TRP A 17 -0.72 -1.90 8.46
C TRP A 17 -1.97 -1.27 7.86
N PHE A 18 -1.78 -0.33 6.92
CA PHE A 18 -2.86 0.32 6.20
C PHE A 18 -3.10 -0.37 4.87
N VAL A 19 -4.36 -0.34 4.45
CA VAL A 19 -4.76 -0.68 3.07
C VAL A 19 -4.14 0.28 2.06
N ALA A 20 -4.09 1.56 2.43
CA ALA A 20 -3.55 2.64 1.61
C ALA A 20 -2.88 3.68 2.51
N PHE A 21 -1.60 3.97 2.26
CA PHE A 21 -0.85 4.98 2.99
C PHE A 21 -0.19 6.01 2.05
N GLY A 22 -0.41 7.31 2.30
CA GLY A 22 0.23 8.41 1.57
C GLY A 22 1.26 9.16 2.40
N SER A 23 2.55 9.10 2.04
CA SER A 23 3.65 9.68 2.82
C SER A 23 3.90 11.18 2.62
N ASN A 24 3.22 11.83 1.66
CA ASN A 24 3.31 13.27 1.47
C ASN A 24 2.87 14.01 2.73
N LYS A 25 3.60 15.07 3.11
CA LYS A 25 3.32 15.85 4.34
C LYS A 25 2.41 17.05 4.12
N THR A 26 2.20 17.46 2.87
CA THR A 26 1.53 18.72 2.53
C THR A 26 0.37 18.56 1.56
N VAL A 27 0.39 17.50 0.75
CA VAL A 27 -0.64 17.21 -0.25
C VAL A 27 -1.49 16.06 0.24
N ALA A 28 -2.79 16.32 0.42
CA ALA A 28 -3.74 15.34 0.90
C ALA A 28 -3.90 14.15 -0.07
N SER A 29 -4.11 12.97 0.50
CA SER A 29 -4.61 11.80 -0.24
C SER A 29 -6.13 11.92 -0.42
N THR A 30 -6.63 11.45 -1.58
CA THR A 30 -8.04 11.57 -1.95
C THR A 30 -8.66 10.22 -2.25
N PHE A 31 -9.83 9.97 -1.64
CA PHE A 31 -10.66 8.79 -1.81
C PHE A 31 -12.06 9.26 -2.24
N GLY A 32 -12.53 8.88 -3.43
CA GLY A 32 -13.74 9.46 -4.01
C GLY A 32 -14.57 8.51 -4.87
N GLY A 33 -15.66 9.01 -5.44
CA GLY A 33 -16.55 8.22 -6.29
C GLY A 33 -17.45 7.28 -5.47
N ASN A 34 -17.57 6.03 -5.89
CA ASN A 34 -18.23 4.94 -5.17
C ASN A 34 -17.19 3.92 -4.65
N LEU A 35 -15.97 4.38 -4.37
CA LEU A 35 -14.86 3.55 -3.89
C LEU A 35 -15.28 2.75 -2.64
N VAL A 36 -14.85 1.49 -2.56
CA VAL A 36 -14.92 0.70 -1.33
C VAL A 36 -13.51 0.41 -0.84
N VAL A 37 -13.30 0.62 0.45
CA VAL A 37 -12.08 0.25 1.16
C VAL A 37 -12.46 -0.59 2.36
N ASP A 38 -11.90 -1.79 2.47
CA ASP A 38 -12.15 -2.73 3.57
C ASP A 38 -10.94 -3.64 3.80
N SER A 39 -11.09 -4.65 4.64
CA SER A 39 -10.12 -5.75 4.78
C SER A 39 -10.76 -7.09 4.44
N TYR A 40 -9.93 -8.10 4.27
CA TYR A 40 -10.33 -9.49 4.14
C TYR A 40 -9.31 -10.40 4.82
N ASN A 41 -9.78 -11.59 5.17
CA ASN A 41 -8.96 -12.74 5.50
C ASN A 41 -9.12 -13.80 4.39
N ASP A 42 -8.80 -15.06 4.67
CA ASP A 42 -8.95 -16.20 3.74
C ASP A 42 -10.33 -16.38 3.05
N THR A 43 -11.38 -15.66 3.47
CA THR A 43 -12.74 -15.81 2.92
C THR A 43 -13.21 -14.71 1.95
N PHE A 44 -12.40 -13.69 1.64
CA PHE A 44 -12.77 -12.55 0.77
C PHE A 44 -14.04 -11.78 1.19
N SER A 45 -14.56 -12.00 2.39
CA SER A 45 -15.64 -11.17 2.91
C SER A 45 -15.07 -9.84 3.35
N GLY A 46 -15.66 -8.72 2.91
CA GLY A 46 -15.29 -7.40 3.42
C GLY A 46 -15.50 -7.31 4.94
N LEU A 47 -14.40 -7.12 5.67
CA LEU A 47 -14.34 -6.98 7.12
C LEU A 47 -14.07 -5.52 7.51
N SER A 48 -14.17 -5.26 8.82
CA SER A 48 -13.61 -4.05 9.42
C SER A 48 -12.09 -4.19 9.52
N GLY A 49 -11.34 -3.22 9.01
CA GLY A 49 -9.87 -3.25 9.03
C GLY A 49 -9.21 -2.66 7.79
N GLY A 50 -9.99 -2.07 6.88
CA GLY A 50 -9.49 -1.30 5.73
C GLY A 50 -8.97 0.07 6.15
N ASP A 51 -7.99 0.10 7.05
CA ASP A 51 -7.49 1.34 7.63
C ASP A 51 -6.71 2.15 6.60
N ILE A 52 -7.01 3.44 6.46
CA ILE A 52 -6.29 4.36 5.57
C ILE A 52 -5.41 5.32 6.36
N GLY A 53 -4.26 5.69 5.79
CA GLY A 53 -3.33 6.60 6.45
C GLY A 53 -2.74 7.64 5.50
N SER A 54 -2.36 8.80 6.05
CA SER A 54 -1.52 9.76 5.35
C SER A 54 -0.71 10.60 6.32
N ASN A 55 0.48 11.03 5.90
CA ASN A 55 1.22 12.10 6.57
C ASN A 55 0.59 13.49 6.39
N ALA A 56 -0.25 13.67 5.38
CA ALA A 56 -1.02 14.90 5.15
C ALA A 56 -2.49 14.70 5.58
N GLY A 57 -3.37 15.59 5.15
CA GLY A 57 -4.81 15.39 5.27
C GLY A 57 -5.33 14.26 4.39
N ILE A 58 -6.55 13.82 4.67
CA ILE A 58 -7.29 12.86 3.86
C ILE A 58 -8.61 13.52 3.42
N THR A 59 -8.93 13.41 2.14
CA THR A 59 -10.23 13.84 1.60
C THR A 59 -11.03 12.62 1.13
N ILE A 60 -12.21 12.43 1.71
CA ILE A 60 -13.19 11.42 1.34
C ILE A 60 -14.39 12.13 0.69
N GLY A 61 -14.68 11.82 -0.57
CA GLY A 61 -15.75 12.46 -1.34
C GLY A 61 -16.69 11.48 -2.04
N GLY A 62 -17.80 11.99 -2.57
CA GLY A 62 -18.81 11.17 -3.23
C GLY A 62 -19.51 10.21 -2.26
N ASN A 63 -19.67 8.96 -2.70
CA ASN A 63 -20.23 7.85 -1.93
C ASN A 63 -19.14 6.85 -1.48
N ALA A 64 -17.87 7.27 -1.45
CA ALA A 64 -16.77 6.42 -1.03
C ALA A 64 -17.02 5.89 0.39
N LYS A 65 -16.72 4.61 0.62
CA LYS A 65 -16.85 3.92 1.90
C LYS A 65 -15.49 3.44 2.36
N VAL A 66 -15.17 3.73 3.62
CA VAL A 66 -13.97 3.24 4.30
C VAL A 66 -14.43 2.44 5.51
N ASN A 67 -14.27 1.12 5.42
CA ASN A 67 -14.56 0.15 6.47
C ASN A 67 -13.29 -0.11 7.31
N GLY A 68 -12.74 0.96 7.86
CA GLY A 68 -11.58 0.95 8.74
C GLY A 68 -11.37 2.33 9.36
N ASP A 69 -10.36 2.44 10.21
CA ASP A 69 -9.92 3.69 10.82
C ASP A 69 -9.17 4.57 9.83
N ALA A 70 -9.09 5.87 10.14
CA ALA A 70 -8.39 6.81 9.28
C ALA A 70 -7.38 7.64 10.07
N TYR A 71 -6.14 7.66 9.58
CA TYR A 71 -4.99 8.22 10.28
C TYR A 71 -4.37 9.37 9.48
N VAL A 72 -4.17 10.52 10.11
CA VAL A 72 -3.55 11.69 9.47
C VAL A 72 -2.32 12.16 10.25
N GLY A 73 -1.35 12.73 9.54
CA GLY A 73 -0.13 13.25 10.17
C GLY A 73 -0.40 14.46 11.08
N PRO A 74 0.56 14.84 11.92
CA PRO A 74 0.42 15.94 12.86
C PRO A 74 -0.14 17.22 12.23
N GLY A 75 -1.18 17.80 12.86
CA GLY A 75 -1.79 19.06 12.42
C GLY A 75 -2.69 18.97 11.19
N ASN A 76 -2.90 17.78 10.64
CA ASN A 76 -3.81 17.56 9.52
C ASN A 76 -5.19 17.11 9.97
N THR A 77 -6.13 17.11 9.03
CA THR A 77 -7.53 16.74 9.26
C THR A 77 -8.03 15.80 8.18
N ILE A 78 -9.17 15.16 8.45
CA ILE A 78 -9.93 14.39 7.48
C ILE A 78 -11.16 15.21 7.09
N THR A 79 -11.37 15.36 5.78
CA THR A 79 -12.57 15.97 5.21
C THR A 79 -13.41 14.88 4.57
N GLY A 80 -14.69 14.74 4.94
CA GLY A 80 -15.58 13.71 4.42
C GLY A 80 -16.06 12.73 5.48
N ASN A 81 -16.79 11.68 5.06
CA ASN A 81 -17.37 10.70 5.98
C ASN A 81 -16.52 9.42 6.04
N VAL A 82 -16.08 9.05 7.24
CA VAL A 82 -15.60 7.70 7.55
C VAL A 82 -16.80 6.92 8.10
N VAL A 83 -17.02 5.68 7.63
CA VAL A 83 -18.18 4.88 8.06
C VAL A 83 -17.91 4.36 9.48
N ALA A 84 -18.88 4.52 10.38
CA ALA A 84 -18.82 4.02 11.77
C ALA A 84 -18.58 2.49 11.81
N PRO A 85 -17.90 1.93 12.85
CA PRO A 85 -17.60 2.49 14.17
C PRO A 85 -16.30 3.32 14.24
N ASN A 86 -15.68 3.56 13.10
CA ASN A 86 -14.25 3.86 13.01
C ASN A 86 -13.87 5.28 13.44
N THR A 87 -12.68 5.39 13.99
CA THR A 87 -12.10 6.58 14.59
C THR A 87 -11.21 7.33 13.59
N VAL A 88 -11.20 8.66 13.75
CA VAL A 88 -10.20 9.51 13.12
C VAL A 88 -9.07 9.72 14.13
N THR A 89 -7.87 9.27 13.77
CA THR A 89 -6.69 9.38 14.62
C THR A 89 -5.67 10.34 14.01
N VAL A 90 -5.27 11.36 14.77
CA VAL A 90 -4.13 12.21 14.40
C VAL A 90 -2.86 11.58 14.98
N MET A 91 -1.91 11.25 14.11
CA MET A 91 -0.62 10.69 14.49
C MET A 91 0.25 11.77 15.17
N ASN A 92 1.07 11.35 16.14
CA ASN A 92 1.99 12.24 16.85
C ASN A 92 3.27 12.55 16.04
N THR A 93 3.60 11.72 15.06
CA THR A 93 4.78 11.84 14.21
C THR A 93 4.43 11.52 12.76
N TYR A 94 5.23 12.03 11.83
CA TYR A 94 5.16 11.60 10.43
C TYR A 94 5.78 10.21 10.28
N VAL A 95 5.15 9.36 9.48
CA VAL A 95 5.71 8.08 9.05
C VAL A 95 6.77 8.33 8.00
N SER A 96 7.99 7.80 8.19
CA SER A 96 9.06 7.91 7.20
C SER A 96 9.10 6.64 6.34
N LEU A 97 9.16 6.81 5.03
CA LEU A 97 9.28 5.72 4.07
C LEU A 97 10.74 5.58 3.61
N PRO A 98 11.40 4.43 3.81
CA PRO A 98 12.74 4.20 3.26
C PRO A 98 12.73 4.21 1.72
N PRO A 99 13.67 4.89 1.04
CA PRO A 99 13.74 4.81 -0.41
C PRO A 99 14.12 3.40 -0.87
N ILE A 100 13.66 3.01 -2.06
CA ILE A 100 14.06 1.73 -2.67
C ILE A 100 15.55 1.83 -3.07
N PRO A 101 16.41 0.87 -2.69
CA PRO A 101 17.83 0.95 -3.00
C PRO A 101 18.10 1.01 -4.50
N THR A 102 18.97 1.94 -4.91
CA THR A 102 19.44 2.05 -6.29
C THR A 102 20.18 0.79 -6.76
N SER A 103 20.76 0.01 -5.83
CA SER A 103 21.35 -1.29 -6.11
C SER A 103 20.34 -2.34 -6.59
N GLU A 104 19.06 -2.20 -6.23
CA GLU A 104 18.00 -3.08 -6.74
C GLU A 104 17.48 -2.57 -8.08
N THR A 105 17.17 -1.28 -8.19
CA THR A 105 16.58 -0.72 -9.41
C THR A 105 17.55 -0.70 -10.59
N SER A 106 18.87 -0.60 -10.36
CA SER A 106 19.90 -0.68 -11.41
C SER A 106 20.03 -2.06 -12.06
N LYS A 107 19.45 -3.11 -11.48
CA LYS A 107 19.40 -4.46 -12.08
C LYS A 107 18.30 -4.62 -13.14
N ALA A 108 17.38 -3.65 -13.23
CA ALA A 108 16.30 -3.67 -14.20
C ALA A 108 16.84 -3.52 -15.63
N THR A 109 16.57 -4.49 -16.49
CA THR A 109 17.08 -4.49 -17.86
C THR A 109 15.99 -4.51 -18.92
N GLN A 110 14.80 -4.99 -18.59
CA GLN A 110 13.69 -5.14 -19.54
C GLN A 110 12.35 -4.72 -18.92
N PRO A 111 11.39 -4.24 -19.72
CA PRO A 111 10.07 -3.92 -19.20
C PRO A 111 9.18 -5.18 -19.09
N LEU A 112 8.16 -5.10 -18.24
CA LEU A 112 7.05 -6.05 -18.25
C LEU A 112 5.87 -5.43 -18.99
N THR A 113 5.63 -5.90 -20.22
CA THR A 113 4.57 -5.41 -21.10
C THR A 113 3.71 -6.57 -21.62
N ASN A 114 2.69 -6.26 -22.41
CA ASN A 114 1.82 -7.26 -23.01
C ASN A 114 2.65 -8.27 -23.85
N SER A 115 2.66 -9.52 -23.40
CA SER A 115 3.15 -10.67 -24.17
C SER A 115 2.02 -11.30 -24.99
N SER A 116 2.37 -11.98 -26.08
CA SER A 116 1.42 -12.75 -26.91
C SER A 116 0.93 -14.05 -26.25
N GLY A 117 1.44 -14.39 -25.07
CA GLY A 117 1.08 -15.58 -24.30
C GLY A 117 1.05 -15.31 -22.79
N PRO A 118 0.61 -16.30 -21.99
CA PRO A 118 0.54 -16.17 -20.54
C PRO A 118 1.95 -15.91 -19.96
N THR A 119 2.05 -14.92 -19.07
CA THR A 119 3.29 -14.66 -18.33
C THR A 119 3.18 -15.31 -16.95
N ILE A 120 4.10 -16.21 -16.65
CA ILE A 120 4.20 -16.89 -15.35
C ILE A 120 5.49 -16.45 -14.67
N LEU A 121 5.36 -15.91 -13.46
CA LEU A 121 6.48 -15.60 -12.57
C LEU A 121 6.55 -16.70 -11.51
N ASN A 122 7.63 -17.47 -11.50
CA ASN A 122 7.87 -18.47 -10.46
C ASN A 122 8.52 -17.79 -9.25
N THR A 123 8.64 -18.52 -8.14
CA THR A 123 9.30 -18.05 -6.93
C THR A 123 10.66 -17.42 -7.25
N GLY A 124 10.89 -16.19 -6.78
CA GLY A 124 12.13 -15.47 -7.03
C GLY A 124 11.99 -13.95 -7.04
N THR A 125 13.07 -13.29 -7.43
CA THR A 125 13.17 -11.84 -7.52
C THR A 125 13.30 -11.39 -8.97
N TYR A 126 12.45 -10.48 -9.40
CA TYR A 126 12.41 -9.94 -10.76
C TYR A 126 12.69 -8.44 -10.78
N TYR A 127 13.28 -7.98 -11.88
CA TYR A 127 13.69 -6.59 -12.07
C TYR A 127 13.19 -6.08 -13.41
N PHE A 128 12.28 -5.10 -13.39
CA PHE A 128 11.70 -4.51 -14.59
C PHE A 128 12.02 -3.02 -14.71
N THR A 129 12.27 -2.55 -15.93
CA THR A 129 12.52 -1.12 -16.17
C THR A 129 11.25 -0.31 -15.97
N TYR A 130 10.10 -0.84 -16.37
CA TYR A 130 8.76 -0.35 -16.07
C TYR A 130 7.75 -1.50 -16.25
N VAL A 131 6.52 -1.30 -15.77
CA VAL A 131 5.39 -2.21 -16.01
C VAL A 131 4.30 -1.45 -16.76
N ASP A 132 3.86 -1.95 -17.93
CA ASP A 132 2.69 -1.41 -18.64
C ASP A 132 1.87 -2.57 -19.23
N LEU A 133 0.81 -2.93 -18.52
CA LEU A 133 -0.07 -4.06 -18.82
C LEU A 133 -1.47 -3.56 -19.17
N THR A 134 -2.01 -4.05 -20.29
CA THR A 134 -3.34 -3.67 -20.77
C THR A 134 -4.23 -4.84 -21.16
N SER A 135 -3.65 -6.01 -21.47
CA SER A 135 -4.42 -7.14 -22.02
C SER A 135 -3.89 -8.53 -21.66
N VAL A 136 -2.93 -8.64 -20.74
CA VAL A 136 -2.35 -9.93 -20.34
C VAL A 136 -2.53 -10.18 -18.85
N ASN A 137 -2.88 -11.42 -18.51
CA ASN A 137 -2.89 -11.89 -17.12
C ASN A 137 -1.50 -12.38 -16.72
N ILE A 138 -1.10 -12.04 -15.49
CA ILE A 138 0.16 -12.48 -14.90
C ILE A 138 -0.15 -13.51 -13.82
N SER A 139 0.39 -14.72 -13.97
CA SER A 139 0.38 -15.76 -12.95
C SER A 139 1.62 -15.67 -12.07
N VAL A 140 1.46 -15.81 -10.77
CA VAL A 140 2.56 -15.78 -9.80
C VAL A 140 2.51 -17.08 -9.00
N LEU A 141 3.56 -17.89 -9.12
CA LEU A 141 3.67 -19.21 -8.52
C LEU A 141 4.68 -19.19 -7.36
N GLY A 142 4.17 -19.20 -6.14
CA GLY A 142 4.93 -19.08 -4.90
C GLY A 142 5.30 -17.64 -4.57
N THR A 143 6.35 -17.43 -3.77
CA THR A 143 6.71 -16.10 -3.26
C THR A 143 7.55 -15.33 -4.28
N VAL A 144 7.06 -14.19 -4.73
CA VAL A 144 7.69 -13.34 -5.74
C VAL A 144 7.91 -11.93 -5.22
N THR A 145 9.13 -11.44 -5.40
CA THR A 145 9.49 -10.03 -5.19
C THR A 145 9.79 -9.39 -6.53
N ILE A 146 9.19 -8.22 -6.79
CA ILE A 146 9.38 -7.47 -8.03
C ILE A 146 9.93 -6.10 -7.70
N TYR A 147 11.04 -5.72 -8.34
CA TYR A 147 11.54 -4.35 -8.34
C TYR A 147 11.27 -3.72 -9.70
N VAL A 148 10.69 -2.52 -9.69
CA VAL A 148 10.39 -1.73 -10.87
C VAL A 148 11.15 -0.42 -10.78
N ALA A 149 12.05 -0.17 -11.73
CA ALA A 149 12.89 1.02 -11.72
C ALA A 149 12.10 2.29 -12.10
N GLY A 150 11.15 2.17 -13.02
CA GLY A 150 10.27 3.23 -13.49
C GLY A 150 8.83 3.05 -13.03
N ASP A 151 7.90 3.54 -13.84
CA ASP A 151 6.48 3.60 -13.49
C ASP A 151 5.80 2.22 -13.59
N PHE A 152 4.70 2.09 -12.85
CA PHE A 152 3.85 0.89 -12.86
C PHE A 152 2.44 1.24 -13.36
N LYS A 153 2.01 0.59 -14.44
CA LYS A 153 0.71 0.82 -15.05
C LYS A 153 0.01 -0.48 -15.38
N MET A 154 -1.23 -0.58 -14.92
CA MET A 154 -2.17 -1.65 -15.22
C MET A 154 -3.50 -1.02 -15.65
N SER A 155 -4.01 -1.45 -16.79
CA SER A 155 -5.31 -0.98 -17.28
C SER A 155 -6.11 -2.06 -18.01
N GLY A 156 -7.41 -1.86 -18.17
CA GLY A 156 -8.26 -2.80 -18.90
C GLY A 156 -8.94 -3.83 -17.99
N SER A 157 -9.13 -5.03 -18.52
CA SER A 157 -9.67 -6.20 -17.81
C SER A 157 -8.57 -7.25 -17.65
N ILE A 158 -7.57 -6.96 -16.82
CA ILE A 158 -6.40 -7.82 -16.57
C ILE A 158 -6.38 -8.28 -15.12
N THR A 159 -5.80 -9.45 -14.87
CA THR A 159 -5.55 -9.97 -13.51
C THR A 159 -4.05 -10.19 -13.31
N PHE A 160 -3.48 -9.55 -12.30
CA PHE A 160 -2.10 -9.77 -11.85
C PHE A 160 -2.10 -10.60 -10.58
N ASN A 161 -1.26 -11.63 -10.56
CA ASN A 161 -1.27 -12.68 -9.55
C ASN A 161 -2.61 -13.44 -9.53
N ALA A 162 -3.02 -13.93 -10.70
CA ALA A 162 -4.30 -14.62 -10.88
C ALA A 162 -4.46 -15.85 -9.97
N ASP A 163 -3.37 -16.58 -9.70
CA ASP A 163 -3.42 -17.82 -8.90
C ASP A 163 -3.72 -17.54 -7.42
N ALA A 164 -3.29 -16.40 -6.89
CA ALA A 164 -3.52 -16.06 -5.49
C ALA A 164 -4.99 -15.76 -5.17
N PHE A 165 -5.83 -15.46 -6.17
CA PHE A 165 -7.28 -15.32 -5.97
C PHE A 165 -7.97 -16.62 -5.52
N SER A 166 -7.34 -17.77 -5.76
CA SER A 166 -7.84 -19.04 -5.25
C SER A 166 -7.53 -19.25 -3.76
N THR A 167 -6.55 -18.53 -3.22
CA THR A 167 -6.08 -18.67 -1.83
C THR A 167 -6.30 -17.42 -0.98
N GLY A 168 -6.57 -16.26 -1.58
CA GLY A 168 -6.69 -14.98 -0.88
C GLY A 168 -5.42 -14.50 -0.21
N ASP A 169 -4.25 -14.74 -0.80
CA ASP A 169 -2.96 -14.50 -0.16
C ASP A 169 -2.11 -13.52 -0.97
N ALA A 170 -2.19 -12.24 -0.63
CA ALA A 170 -1.40 -11.16 -1.22
C ALA A 170 0.04 -11.13 -0.68
N THR A 171 0.34 -11.82 0.43
CA THR A 171 1.69 -11.87 1.02
C THR A 171 2.71 -12.53 0.10
N LYS A 172 2.25 -13.36 -0.84
CA LYS A 172 3.08 -14.02 -1.85
C LYS A 172 3.65 -13.09 -2.93
N CYS A 173 3.12 -11.88 -3.10
CA CYS A 173 3.61 -10.95 -4.13
C CYS A 173 3.89 -9.56 -3.54
N SER A 174 5.16 -9.16 -3.55
CA SER A 174 5.59 -7.80 -3.15
C SER A 174 6.18 -7.07 -4.34
N ILE A 175 5.72 -5.85 -4.62
CA ILE A 175 6.17 -5.02 -5.74
C ILE A 175 6.70 -3.69 -5.21
N PHE A 176 7.99 -3.45 -5.43
CA PHE A 176 8.71 -2.24 -5.04
C PHE A 176 8.95 -1.36 -6.29
N ILE A 177 8.36 -0.18 -6.32
CA ILE A 177 8.28 0.69 -7.49
C ILE A 177 9.00 2.01 -7.21
N ALA A 178 10.13 2.23 -7.88
CA ALA A 178 10.92 3.46 -7.75
C ALA A 178 10.49 4.58 -8.71
N GLY A 179 9.55 4.29 -9.60
CA GLY A 179 8.94 5.29 -10.48
C GLY A 179 8.15 6.35 -9.74
N SER A 180 7.72 7.35 -10.51
CA SER A 180 6.95 8.49 -10.00
C SER A 180 5.44 8.29 -10.10
N SER A 181 5.00 7.23 -10.78
CA SER A 181 3.58 6.91 -10.96
C SER A 181 3.28 5.44 -10.77
N VAL A 182 2.18 5.19 -10.05
CA VAL A 182 1.46 3.92 -10.03
C VAL A 182 0.05 4.18 -10.56
N SER A 183 -0.42 3.41 -11.54
CA SER A 183 -1.76 3.55 -12.10
C SER A 183 -2.44 2.19 -12.23
N LEU A 184 -3.56 2.03 -11.52
CA LEU A 184 -4.47 0.89 -11.62
C LEU A 184 -5.80 1.40 -12.17
N THR A 185 -6.16 1.06 -13.41
CA THR A 185 -7.37 1.56 -14.06
C THR A 185 -8.20 0.43 -14.64
N GLY A 186 -9.26 0.05 -13.94
CA GLY A 186 -10.21 -0.93 -14.45
C GLY A 186 -11.11 -0.33 -15.52
N THR A 187 -11.30 -1.05 -16.62
CA THR A 187 -12.33 -0.73 -17.61
C THR A 187 -13.07 -2.00 -18.04
N GLY A 188 -14.34 -1.86 -18.43
CA GLY A 188 -15.20 -2.99 -18.84
C GLY A 188 -15.72 -3.83 -17.68
N GLY A 189 -16.38 -4.95 -17.98
CA GLY A 189 -17.09 -5.77 -17.00
C GLY A 189 -16.22 -6.59 -16.03
N GLY A 190 -14.89 -6.63 -16.23
CA GLY A 190 -13.97 -7.40 -15.39
C GLY A 190 -13.02 -6.56 -14.53
N GLY A 191 -12.73 -5.32 -14.93
CA GLY A 191 -11.81 -4.44 -14.20
C GLY A 191 -10.36 -4.94 -14.18
N ALA A 192 -9.43 -4.07 -13.77
CA ALA A 192 -8.05 -4.44 -13.54
C ALA A 192 -7.93 -4.95 -12.10
N LYS A 193 -7.55 -6.21 -11.92
CA LYS A 193 -7.42 -6.87 -10.62
C LYS A 193 -5.96 -7.15 -10.32
N ILE A 194 -5.52 -6.89 -9.10
CA ILE A 194 -4.17 -7.22 -8.64
C ILE A 194 -4.22 -7.72 -7.21
N MET A 195 -3.50 -8.81 -6.93
CA MET A 195 -3.28 -9.30 -5.59
C MET A 195 -1.80 -9.20 -5.22
N ALA A 196 -1.43 -8.12 -4.51
CA ALA A 196 -0.04 -7.84 -4.14
C ALA A 196 0.06 -6.75 -3.07
N SER A 197 1.21 -6.71 -2.39
CA SER A 197 1.67 -5.53 -1.67
C SER A 197 2.43 -4.58 -2.62
N LEU A 198 2.00 -3.32 -2.70
CA LEU A 198 2.61 -2.30 -3.55
C LEU A 198 3.32 -1.24 -2.69
N TYR A 199 4.60 -1.02 -2.95
CA TYR A 199 5.41 -0.01 -2.26
C TYR A 199 6.06 0.94 -3.26
N ALA A 200 5.65 2.21 -3.25
CA ALA A 200 6.07 3.23 -4.22
C ALA A 200 6.28 4.59 -3.55
N PRO A 201 7.32 4.74 -2.69
CA PRO A 201 7.41 5.82 -1.71
C PRO A 201 7.48 7.23 -2.31
N ASP A 202 7.91 7.34 -3.58
CA ASP A 202 8.02 8.60 -4.31
C ASP A 202 6.85 8.82 -5.30
N ALA A 203 6.00 7.82 -5.50
CA ALA A 203 5.00 7.81 -6.55
C ALA A 203 3.65 8.44 -6.15
N THR A 204 2.97 9.05 -7.11
CA THR A 204 1.52 9.25 -7.00
C THR A 204 0.81 7.99 -7.50
N ALA A 205 0.07 7.34 -6.61
CA ALA A 205 -0.75 6.18 -6.92
C ALA A 205 -2.17 6.59 -7.28
N LYS A 206 -2.61 6.22 -8.48
CA LYS A 206 -3.94 6.47 -9.01
C LYS A 206 -4.69 5.14 -9.15
N ILE A 207 -5.79 5.00 -8.45
CA ILE A 207 -6.67 3.82 -8.53
C ILE A 207 -8.02 4.31 -9.04
N SER A 208 -8.46 3.81 -10.20
CA SER A 208 -9.64 4.36 -10.85
C SER A 208 -10.42 3.36 -11.70
N GLY A 209 -11.58 3.80 -12.21
CA GLY A 209 -12.50 2.94 -12.95
C GLY A 209 -13.14 1.93 -12.01
N ASN A 210 -13.08 0.65 -12.37
CA ASN A 210 -13.45 -0.49 -11.53
C ASN A 210 -12.24 -1.39 -11.23
N ALA A 211 -11.09 -0.79 -10.92
CA ALA A 211 -9.92 -1.55 -10.50
C ALA A 211 -10.15 -2.17 -9.11
N GLU A 212 -9.61 -3.36 -8.89
CA GLU A 212 -9.63 -4.04 -7.60
C GLU A 212 -8.18 -4.33 -7.16
N LEU A 213 -7.81 -3.87 -5.97
CA LEU A 213 -6.52 -4.17 -5.33
C LEU A 213 -6.78 -5.01 -4.08
N TYR A 214 -6.22 -6.22 -4.04
CA TYR A 214 -6.21 -7.09 -2.87
C TYR A 214 -4.79 -7.11 -2.30
N GLY A 215 -4.63 -6.61 -1.07
CA GLY A 215 -3.33 -6.37 -0.45
C GLY A 215 -3.23 -4.94 0.05
N ASN A 216 -2.11 -4.27 -0.18
CA ASN A 216 -1.95 -2.87 0.27
C ASN A 216 -1.19 -2.02 -0.73
N ILE A 217 -1.29 -0.70 -0.56
CA ILE A 217 -0.49 0.26 -1.31
C ILE A 217 0.06 1.36 -0.40
N VAL A 218 1.38 1.52 -0.44
CA VAL A 218 2.09 2.60 0.25
C VAL A 218 2.75 3.46 -0.81
N ALA A 219 2.41 4.75 -0.87
CA ALA A 219 2.95 5.66 -1.87
C ALA A 219 3.21 7.08 -1.32
N ASN A 220 3.75 7.97 -2.15
CA ASN A 220 3.84 9.40 -1.81
C ASN A 220 2.44 9.99 -1.63
N LYS A 221 1.56 9.76 -2.60
CA LYS A 221 0.18 10.26 -2.58
C LYS A 221 -0.77 9.21 -3.12
N ILE A 222 -1.95 9.07 -2.50
CA ILE A 222 -3.02 8.21 -2.99
C ILE A 222 -4.14 9.05 -3.61
N GLU A 223 -4.57 8.68 -4.82
CA GLU A 223 -5.72 9.21 -5.53
C GLU A 223 -6.62 8.05 -5.99
N ALA A 224 -7.55 7.63 -5.14
CA ALA A 224 -8.50 6.55 -5.44
C ALA A 224 -9.88 7.13 -5.78
N LYS A 225 -10.46 6.75 -6.92
CA LYS A 225 -11.76 7.26 -7.38
C LYS A 225 -12.51 6.25 -8.25
N GLY A 226 -13.72 6.60 -8.68
CA GLY A 226 -14.55 5.72 -9.52
C GLY A 226 -15.28 4.69 -8.66
N SER A 227 -15.49 3.49 -9.19
CA SER A 227 -16.05 2.34 -8.47
C SER A 227 -14.95 1.30 -8.22
N ALA A 228 -13.75 1.76 -7.90
CA ALA A 228 -12.66 0.88 -7.54
C ALA A 228 -12.89 0.26 -6.16
N GLU A 229 -12.20 -0.83 -5.88
CA GLU A 229 -12.25 -1.51 -4.59
C GLU A 229 -10.82 -1.81 -4.11
N ILE A 230 -10.58 -1.60 -2.82
CA ILE A 230 -9.27 -1.87 -2.21
C ILE A 230 -9.50 -2.68 -0.93
N HIS A 231 -9.02 -3.91 -0.95
CA HIS A 231 -9.23 -4.89 0.11
C HIS A 231 -7.90 -5.18 0.79
N PHE A 232 -7.78 -4.84 2.06
CA PHE A 232 -6.58 -5.12 2.85
C PHE A 232 -6.46 -6.60 3.19
N ASP A 233 -5.35 -7.22 2.81
CA ASP A 233 -4.99 -8.55 3.31
C ASP A 233 -4.41 -8.41 4.72
N GLU A 234 -5.14 -8.87 5.74
CA GLU A 234 -4.72 -8.73 7.14
C GLU A 234 -3.41 -9.48 7.47
N ASP A 235 -3.04 -10.49 6.68
CA ASP A 235 -1.77 -11.22 6.87
C ASP A 235 -0.55 -10.36 6.48
N LEU A 236 -0.75 -9.27 5.73
CA LEU A 236 0.33 -8.31 5.42
C LEU A 236 0.89 -7.60 6.66
N ARG A 237 0.12 -7.53 7.76
CA ARG A 237 0.60 -6.98 9.04
C ARG A 237 1.77 -7.78 9.62
N ASN A 238 1.80 -9.08 9.34
CA ASN A 238 2.81 -10.02 9.85
C ASN A 238 3.90 -10.34 8.83
N THR A 239 3.84 -9.75 7.62
CA THR A 239 4.78 -10.06 6.55
C THR A 239 6.14 -9.40 6.79
N SER A 240 7.21 -10.19 6.66
CA SER A 240 8.59 -9.72 6.77
C SER A 240 8.89 -8.65 5.73
N LYS A 241 9.51 -7.55 6.17
CA LYS A 241 9.96 -6.48 5.27
C LYS A 241 11.31 -6.84 4.63
N PRO A 242 11.64 -6.29 3.45
CA PRO A 242 12.97 -6.46 2.87
C PRO A 242 14.08 -6.00 3.81
N VAL A 243 15.26 -6.59 3.70
CA VAL A 243 16.40 -6.27 4.58
C VAL A 243 16.75 -4.78 4.54
N TRP A 244 16.62 -4.12 3.38
CA TRP A 244 16.89 -2.69 3.23
C TRP A 244 15.83 -1.78 3.88
N TRP A 245 14.63 -2.30 4.18
CA TRP A 245 13.57 -1.57 4.88
C TRP A 245 13.94 -1.30 6.34
N GLN A 246 14.80 -2.13 6.93
CA GLN A 246 15.18 -2.04 8.34
C GLN A 246 16.16 -0.89 8.64
N SER A 247 16.48 -0.02 7.67
CA SER A 247 17.39 1.10 7.93
C SER A 247 16.62 2.39 8.21
N THR A 248 16.81 2.93 9.41
CA THR A 248 16.40 4.24 9.97
C THR A 248 15.27 4.28 11.00
N ALA A 249 14.59 3.18 11.31
CA ALA A 249 13.80 3.08 12.55
C ALA A 249 14.76 3.07 13.75
N THR A 250 15.31 4.24 14.07
CA THR A 250 16.01 4.46 15.32
C THR A 250 14.94 4.28 16.36
N LEU A 251 15.06 3.24 17.19
CA LEU A 251 14.24 3.10 18.38
C LEU A 251 14.60 4.30 19.27
N VAL A 252 13.85 5.40 19.11
CA VAL A 252 14.10 6.63 19.85
C VAL A 252 13.57 6.40 21.26
N HIS A 253 14.46 6.04 22.18
CA HIS A 253 14.15 6.03 23.59
C HIS A 253 14.01 7.48 24.08
N VAL A 254 12.78 7.96 24.21
CA VAL A 254 12.51 9.26 24.84
C VAL A 254 12.42 9.05 26.35
N ILE A 255 13.34 9.68 27.09
CA ILE A 255 13.22 9.79 28.55
C ILE A 255 12.22 10.92 28.82
N THR A 256 10.98 10.58 29.16
CA THR A 256 9.91 11.56 29.38
C THR A 256 9.92 12.17 30.78
N SER A 257 10.60 11.53 31.74
CA SER A 257 10.82 12.08 33.08
C SER A 257 11.96 11.38 33.81
N TRP A 258 12.58 12.09 34.77
CA TRP A 258 13.53 11.53 35.73
C TRP A 258 13.29 12.16 37.12
N GLN A 259 13.49 11.38 38.19
CA GLN A 259 13.42 11.86 39.56
C GLN A 259 14.61 11.32 40.36
N ARG A 260 15.19 12.17 41.21
CA ARG A 260 16.29 11.83 42.12
C ARG A 260 15.79 11.78 43.56
N PHE A 261 16.15 10.73 44.29
CA PHE A 261 15.90 10.54 45.73
C PHE A 261 17.21 10.63 46.53
#